data_AF-A0A7V8A8Q5-F1
#
_entry.id   AF-A0A7V8A8Q5-F1
#
_cell.length_a   1.000
_cell.length_b   1.000
_cell.length_c   1.000
_cell.angle_alpha   90.00
_cell.angle_beta   90.00
_cell.angle_gamma   90.00
#
_symmetry.space_group_name_H-M   'P 1'
#
loop_
_entity.id
_entity.type
_entity.pdbx_description
1 polymer ?
#
loop_
_entity_poly.entity_id
_entity_poly.type
_entity_poly.pdbx_seq_one_letter_code
_entity_poly.pdbx_strand_id
1 'polypeptide(L)'
;MGANFCMNYENAFEAAIAGIKKEGRYRVFANLRREQGNFPHAKWLTDTGVKDVVVWCSNDYLGQGQNPLVLEAMHEALEDVGAGAGGTRNISGTTNYHVDQ
;
A
#
# COMPACT_ATOMS: atom_id res chain seq x y z
N MET A 1 14.29 -1.57 -49.10
CA MET A 1 13.96 -2.57 -48.07
C MET A 1 14.25 -1.96 -46.71
N GLY A 2 13.28 -1.28 -46.12
CA GLY A 2 13.41 -0.70 -44.78
C GLY A 2 12.81 -1.67 -43.77
N ALA A 3 13.65 -2.39 -43.02
CA ALA A 3 13.17 -3.15 -41.88
C ALA A 3 12.86 -2.16 -40.75
N ASN A 4 11.58 -1.92 -40.52
CA ASN A 4 11.11 -1.25 -39.31
C ASN A 4 11.40 -2.19 -38.13
N PHE A 5 12.52 -1.96 -37.44
CA PHE A 5 12.81 -2.57 -36.14
C PHE A 5 11.86 -1.96 -35.10
N CYS A 6 10.60 -2.40 -35.11
CA CYS A 6 9.71 -2.13 -33.99
C CYS A 6 10.19 -3.02 -32.83
N MET A 7 10.71 -2.41 -31.77
CA MET A 7 11.07 -3.15 -30.56
C MET A 7 9.84 -3.91 -30.05
N ASN A 8 9.99 -5.22 -29.87
CA ASN A 8 8.99 -6.01 -29.18
C ASN A 8 9.13 -5.77 -27.67
N TYR A 9 8.35 -4.82 -27.15
CA TYR A 9 8.34 -4.46 -25.75
C TYR A 9 7.92 -5.64 -24.84
N GLU A 10 7.02 -6.50 -25.29
CA GLU A 10 6.59 -7.68 -24.53
C GLU A 10 7.79 -8.60 -24.25
N ASN A 11 8.56 -8.94 -25.28
CA ASN A 11 9.77 -9.76 -25.14
C ASN A 11 10.79 -9.10 -24.20
N ALA A 12 10.94 -7.78 -24.26
CA ALA A 12 11.85 -7.05 -23.39
C ALA A 12 11.42 -7.12 -21.91
N PHE A 13 10.12 -6.98 -21.63
CA PHE A 13 9.57 -7.12 -20.27
C PHE A 13 9.68 -8.56 -19.76
N GLU A 14 9.37 -9.56 -20.58
CA GLU A 14 9.50 -10.97 -20.22
C GLU A 14 10.95 -11.33 -19.88
N ALA A 15 11.91 -10.89 -20.68
CA ALA A 15 13.34 -11.10 -20.44
C ALA A 15 13.78 -10.47 -19.11
N ALA A 16 13.33 -9.24 -18.80
CA ALA A 16 13.65 -8.58 -17.55
C ALA A 16 13.07 -9.33 -16.34
N ILE A 17 11.81 -9.79 -16.42
CA ILE A 17 11.16 -10.58 -15.36
C ILE A 17 11.87 -11.93 -15.18
N ALA A 18 12.22 -12.61 -16.28
CA ALA A 18 12.96 -13.87 -16.24
C ALA A 18 14.32 -13.71 -15.57
N GLY A 19 15.03 -12.60 -15.83
CA GLY A 19 16.26 -12.23 -15.14
C GLY A 19 16.07 -12.11 -13.63
N ILE A 20 15.08 -11.34 -13.18
CA ILE A 20 14.79 -11.15 -11.74
C ILE A 20 14.41 -12.48 -11.06
N LYS A 21 13.65 -13.35 -11.74
CA LYS A 21 13.30 -14.69 -11.25
C LYS A 21 14.55 -15.59 -11.13
N LYS A 22 15.43 -15.57 -12.13
CA LYS A 22 16.69 -16.31 -12.13
C LYS A 22 17.61 -15.88 -10.98
N GLU A 23 17.62 -14.59 -10.64
CA GLU A 23 18.38 -14.05 -9.52
C GLU A 23 17.75 -14.34 -8.14
N GLY A 24 16.55 -14.91 -8.08
CA GLY A 24 15.87 -15.20 -6.81
C GLY A 24 15.36 -13.96 -6.07
N ARG A 25 15.34 -12.79 -6.72
CA ARG A 25 14.89 -11.51 -6.13
C ARG A 25 13.47 -11.13 -6.55
N TYR A 26 12.78 -12.01 -7.26
CA TYR A 26 11.38 -11.83 -7.61
C TYR A 26 10.52 -11.86 -6.35
N ARG A 27 9.64 -10.86 -6.19
CA ARG A 27 8.82 -10.71 -4.98
C ARG A 27 7.43 -11.29 -5.21
N VAL A 28 7.02 -12.15 -4.29
CA VAL A 28 5.63 -12.57 -4.13
C VAL A 28 5.12 -11.93 -2.86
N PHE A 29 4.06 -11.13 -2.95
CA PHE A 29 3.56 -10.37 -1.82
C PHE A 29 2.60 -11.21 -0.98
N ALA A 30 2.78 -11.18 0.34
CA ALA A 30 1.84 -11.79 1.27
C ALA A 30 0.60 -10.90 1.42
N ASN A 31 -0.58 -11.44 1.09
CA ASN A 31 -1.85 -10.73 1.20
C ASN A 31 -2.34 -10.77 2.66
N LEU A 32 -2.01 -9.73 3.43
CA LEU A 32 -2.31 -9.63 4.85
C LEU A 32 -3.40 -8.59 5.12
N ARG A 33 -4.35 -8.93 6.00
CA ARG A 33 -5.31 -7.99 6.58
C ARG A 33 -5.11 -7.91 8.09
N ARG A 34 -4.58 -6.79 8.59
CA ARG A 34 -4.39 -6.55 10.03
C ARG A 34 -5.74 -6.51 10.75
N GLU A 35 -5.76 -6.93 12.01
CA GLU A 35 -6.95 -6.89 12.86
C GLU A 35 -6.87 -5.69 13.81
N GLN A 36 -7.69 -4.66 13.56
CA GLN A 36 -7.79 -3.51 14.46
C GLN A 36 -8.29 -3.97 15.83
N GLY A 37 -7.64 -3.48 16.90
CA GLY A 37 -7.89 -3.89 18.28
C GLY A 37 -7.11 -5.14 18.71
N ASN A 38 -6.44 -5.83 17.78
CA ASN A 38 -5.72 -7.08 18.05
C ASN A 38 -4.27 -7.08 17.54
N PHE A 39 -3.62 -5.90 17.43
CA PHE A 39 -2.19 -5.83 17.10
C PHE A 39 -1.34 -6.73 18.02
N PRO A 40 -0.37 -7.51 17.48
CA PRO A 40 0.12 -7.50 16.09
C PRO A 40 -0.48 -8.59 15.17
N HIS A 41 -1.70 -9.05 15.42
CA HIS A 41 -2.35 -10.13 14.64
C HIS A 41 -2.91 -9.66 13.28
N ALA A 42 -2.94 -10.59 12.33
CA ALA A 42 -3.52 -10.40 11.01
C ALA A 42 -4.10 -11.71 10.46
N LYS A 43 -4.98 -11.58 9.47
CA LYS A 43 -5.39 -12.67 8.58
C LYS A 43 -4.50 -12.70 7.34
N TRP A 44 -3.89 -13.84 7.03
CA TRP A 44 -3.21 -14.11 5.76
C TRP A 44 -4.18 -14.77 4.79
N LEU A 45 -4.50 -14.09 3.69
CA LEU A 45 -5.37 -14.57 2.63
C LEU A 45 -4.51 -15.31 1.58
N THR A 46 -4.79 -16.59 1.39
CA THR A 46 -4.13 -17.45 0.39
C THR A 46 -5.15 -17.98 -0.60
N ASP A 47 -4.70 -18.50 -1.73
CA ASP A 47 -5.56 -19.16 -2.72
C ASP A 47 -6.31 -20.37 -2.13
N THR A 48 -5.80 -20.93 -1.03
CA THR A 48 -6.37 -22.09 -0.33
C THR A 48 -7.23 -21.72 0.89
N GLY A 49 -7.36 -20.42 1.22
CA GLY A 49 -8.15 -19.96 2.36
C GLY A 49 -7.42 -18.95 3.26
N VAL A 50 -8.01 -18.68 4.42
CA VAL A 50 -7.56 -17.65 5.37
C VAL A 50 -6.88 -18.28 6.58
N LYS A 51 -5.75 -17.73 7.01
CA LYS A 51 -4.98 -18.19 8.19
C LYS A 51 -4.73 -17.06 9.17
N ASP A 52 -4.77 -17.38 10.45
CA ASP A 52 -4.35 -16.49 11.54
C ASP A 52 -2.83 -16.45 11.65
N VAL A 53 -2.26 -15.23 11.70
CA VAL A 53 -0.81 -15.01 11.78
C VAL A 53 -0.47 -13.84 12.71
N VAL A 54 0.77 -13.85 13.21
CA VAL A 54 1.36 -12.76 14.00
C VAL A 54 2.36 -11.99 13.12
N VAL A 55 2.20 -10.67 13.00
CA VAL A 55 3.05 -9.85 12.13
C VAL A 55 4.30 -9.36 12.88
N TRP A 56 5.46 -9.85 12.48
CA TRP A 56 6.76 -9.46 13.06
C TRP A 56 7.58 -8.48 12.23
N CYS A 57 7.13 -8.17 11.00
CA CYS A 57 7.81 -7.26 10.07
C CYS A 57 7.09 -5.91 9.91
N SER A 58 6.17 -5.57 10.82
CA SER A 58 5.44 -4.30 10.76
C SER A 58 6.36 -3.13 11.15
N ASN A 59 6.21 -2.01 10.45
CA ASN A 59 6.82 -0.73 10.83
C ASN A 59 5.89 0.15 11.69
N ASP A 60 4.68 -0.32 12.01
CA ASP A 60 3.80 0.32 12.99
C ASP A 60 4.29 -0.03 14.41
N TYR A 61 5.49 0.44 14.75
CA TYR A 61 6.26 -0.01 15.91
C TYR A 61 5.53 0.14 17.24
N LEU A 62 4.69 1.16 17.35
CA LEU A 62 3.93 1.49 18.55
C LEU A 62 2.44 1.18 18.43
N GLY A 63 2.03 0.46 17.37
CA GLY A 63 0.62 0.12 17.12
C GLY A 63 -0.30 1.33 16.97
N GLN A 64 0.24 2.49 16.55
CA GLN A 64 -0.53 3.72 16.43
C GLN A 64 -1.56 3.66 15.31
N GLY A 65 -1.37 2.78 14.32
CA GLY A 65 -2.35 2.54 13.26
C GLY A 65 -3.68 1.96 13.74
N GLN A 66 -3.81 1.58 15.02
CA GLN A 66 -5.08 1.18 15.64
C GLN A 66 -5.39 1.96 16.93
N ASN A 67 -4.64 3.02 17.23
CA ASN A 67 -4.89 3.85 18.41
C ASN A 67 -6.26 4.56 18.27
N PRO A 68 -7.19 4.41 19.25
CA PRO A 68 -8.50 5.04 19.18
C PRO A 68 -8.47 6.54 18.91
N LEU A 69 -7.52 7.28 19.50
CA LEU A 69 -7.41 8.73 19.28
C LEU A 69 -7.00 9.09 17.85
N VAL A 70 -6.14 8.26 17.23
CA VAL A 70 -5.73 8.45 15.83
C VAL A 70 -6.89 8.15 14.90
N LEU A 71 -7.61 7.06 15.15
CA LEU A 71 -8.77 6.67 14.34
C LEU A 71 -9.90 7.67 14.45
N GLU A 72 -10.19 8.18 15.64
CA GLU A 72 -11.25 9.17 15.85
C GLU A 72 -10.96 10.47 15.09
N ALA A 73 -9.74 11.01 15.19
CA ALA A 73 -9.35 12.20 14.44
C ALA A 73 -9.47 12.00 12.92
N MET A 74 -9.19 10.79 12.41
CA MET A 74 -9.41 10.46 11.00
C MET A 74 -10.89 10.40 10.64
N HIS A 75 -11.73 9.81 11.48
CA HIS A 75 -13.19 9.75 11.28
C HIS A 75 -13.81 11.15 11.28
N GLU A 76 -13.44 12.01 12.23
CA GLU A 76 -13.89 13.40 12.30
C GLU A 76 -13.52 14.18 11.03
N ALA A 77 -12.28 14.06 10.56
CA ALA A 77 -11.85 14.73 9.33
C ALA A 77 -12.59 14.23 8.08
N LEU A 78 -12.91 12.94 8.01
CA LEU A 78 -13.70 12.39 6.90
C LEU A 78 -15.12 12.97 6.87
N GLU A 79 -15.74 13.18 8.02
CA GLU A 79 -17.08 13.78 8.10
C GLU A 79 -17.07 15.29 7.81
N ASP A 80 -16.03 16.01 8.25
CA ASP A 80 -15.95 17.46 8.09
C ASP A 80 -15.63 17.88 6.64
N VAL A 81 -14.63 17.24 6.01
CA VAL A 81 -14.10 17.68 4.70
C VAL A 81 -14.12 16.63 3.60
N GLY A 82 -14.56 15.41 3.91
CA GLY A 82 -14.62 14.31 2.95
C GLY A 82 -13.27 13.60 2.74
N ALA A 83 -13.21 12.74 1.72
CA ALA A 83 -12.14 11.76 1.56
C ALA A 83 -10.76 12.32 1.17
N GLY A 84 -10.68 13.56 0.65
CA GLY A 84 -9.41 14.12 0.21
C GLY A 84 -9.50 15.58 -0.19
N ALA A 85 -8.34 16.23 -0.27
CA ALA A 85 -8.23 17.67 -0.49
C ALA A 85 -8.62 18.14 -1.90
N GLY A 86 -8.76 17.22 -2.87
CA GLY A 86 -9.26 17.54 -4.22
C GLY A 86 -8.32 18.39 -5.10
N GLY A 87 -7.09 18.66 -4.67
CA GLY A 87 -6.18 19.53 -5.41
C GLY A 87 -4.73 19.46 -4.95
N THR A 88 -3.86 20.19 -5.65
CA THR A 88 -2.46 20.35 -5.26
C THR A 88 -2.34 21.45 -4.21
N ARG A 89 -1.22 21.54 -3.50
CA ARG A 89 -1.01 22.58 -2.47
C ARG A 89 -1.31 24.01 -2.96
N ASN A 90 -0.94 24.33 -4.20
CA ASN A 90 -1.16 25.65 -4.80
C ASN A 90 -2.59 25.86 -5.34
N ILE A 91 -3.31 24.79 -5.64
CA ILE A 91 -4.65 24.82 -6.25
C ILE A 91 -5.58 23.98 -5.40
N SER A 92 -6.30 24.64 -4.49
CA SER A 92 -7.31 24.10 -3.56
C SER A 92 -6.88 23.02 -2.55
N GLY A 93 -5.67 22.46 -2.63
CA GLY A 93 -5.24 21.32 -1.82
C GLY A 93 -4.56 21.65 -0.48
N THR A 94 -4.44 22.92 -0.10
CA THR A 94 -3.95 23.28 1.24
C THR A 94 -5.14 23.55 2.15
N THR A 95 -5.31 22.73 3.18
CA THR A 95 -6.38 22.85 4.19
C THR A 95 -5.79 23.16 5.57
N ASN A 96 -6.63 23.56 6.53
CA ASN A 96 -6.21 23.76 7.92
C ASN A 96 -5.50 22.53 8.51
N TYR A 97 -5.96 21.32 8.20
CA TYR A 97 -5.30 20.06 8.59
C TYR A 97 -3.84 19.89 8.11
N HIS A 98 -3.38 20.68 7.13
CA HIS A 98 -1.98 20.68 6.69
C HIS A 98 -1.11 21.76 7.37
N VAL A 99 -1.75 22.76 7.98
CA VAL A 99 -1.10 23.97 8.49
C VAL A 99 -1.13 23.99 10.02
N ASP A 100 -2.24 23.58 10.61
CA ASP A 100 -2.43 23.58 12.05
C ASP A 100 -1.62 22.44 12.70
N GLN A 101 -0.86 22.80 13.73
CA GLN A 101 -0.13 21.90 14.64
C GLN A 101 -0.58 22.11 16.08
#